data_AF-A0A059P8D7-F1
#
_entry.id   AF-A0A059P8D7-F1
#
_cell.length_a   1.000
_cell.length_b   1.000
_cell.length_c   1.000
_cell.angle_alpha   90.00
_cell.angle_beta   90.00
_cell.angle_gamma   90.00
#
_symmetry.space_group_name_H-M   'P 1'
#
loop_
_entity.id
_entity.type
_entity.pdbx_description
1 polymer ?
#
loop_
_entity_poly.entity_id
_entity_poly.type
_entity_poly.pdbx_seq_one_letter_code
_entity_poly.pdbx_strand_id
1 'polypeptide(L)'
;HPNGKADSDQSYITIESTKEGEQGQTEELTYDYLVNAAGPKLNFDATEGLGNGKGELGKNTVSVCTADHAVHANLELQQIFDKAKKGERQKILVGTGHGMCTCQGAAFEYIFNIEHEARKAGVRDMLDIKWISNE
;
A
#
# COMPACT_ATOMS: atom_id res chain seq x y z
N HIS A 1 -3.91 -24.06 14.18
CA HIS A 1 -3.74 -25.21 15.10
C HIS A 1 -4.32 -26.47 14.46
N PRO A 2 -3.58 -27.14 13.57
CA PRO A 2 -4.10 -28.28 12.79
C PRO A 2 -4.29 -29.56 13.62
N ASN A 3 -3.65 -29.66 14.79
CA ASN A 3 -3.76 -30.82 15.68
C ASN A 3 -4.71 -30.56 16.86
N GLY A 4 -5.52 -29.50 16.79
CA GLY A 4 -6.37 -29.08 17.90
C GLY A 4 -5.60 -28.56 19.12
N LYS A 5 -6.20 -28.77 20.30
CA LYS A 5 -5.73 -28.31 21.61
C LYS A 5 -5.86 -29.43 22.65
N ALA A 6 -5.41 -29.19 23.88
CA ALA A 6 -5.30 -30.22 24.92
C ALA A 6 -6.60 -30.98 25.22
N ASP A 7 -7.76 -30.36 24.99
CA ASP A 7 -9.10 -30.89 25.24
C ASP A 7 -9.89 -31.24 23.97
N SER A 8 -9.32 -31.08 22.77
CA SER A 8 -10.01 -31.37 21.51
C SER A 8 -9.03 -31.62 20.36
N ASP A 9 -9.24 -32.70 19.61
CA ASP A 9 -8.48 -33.00 18.39
C ASP A 9 -8.94 -32.18 17.16
N GLN A 10 -9.97 -31.33 17.32
CA GLN A 10 -10.49 -30.53 16.22
C GLN A 10 -9.52 -29.43 15.80
N SER A 11 -9.22 -29.38 14.50
CA SER A 11 -8.48 -28.30 13.88
C SER A 11 -9.17 -26.95 14.09
N TYR A 12 -8.38 -25.92 14.43
CA TYR A 12 -8.90 -24.55 14.57
C TYR A 12 -7.87 -23.48 14.19
N ILE A 13 -8.37 -22.27 13.92
CA ILE A 13 -7.60 -21.03 13.80
C ILE A 13 -8.04 -20.03 14.86
N THR A 14 -7.12 -19.16 15.27
CA THR A 14 -7.47 -17.95 16.01
C THR A 14 -7.57 -16.81 15.02
N ILE A 15 -8.72 -16.14 15.00
CA ILE A 15 -8.92 -14.91 14.22
C ILE A 15 -8.89 -13.71 15.16
N GLU A 16 -8.53 -12.55 14.63
CA GLU A 16 -8.63 -11.26 15.31
C GLU A 16 -9.54 -10.35 14.46
N SER A 17 -10.54 -9.74 15.08
CA SER A 17 -11.46 -8.86 14.37
C SER A 17 -10.76 -7.57 13.93
N THR A 18 -10.94 -7.21 12.65
CA THR A 18 -10.50 -5.91 12.11
C THR A 18 -11.66 -4.92 11.99
N LYS A 19 -12.86 -5.29 12.46
CA LYS A 19 -14.05 -4.46 12.39
C LYS A 19 -13.93 -3.29 13.37
N GLU A 20 -14.40 -2.12 12.93
CA GLU A 20 -14.41 -0.93 13.77
C GLU A 20 -15.25 -1.15 15.05
N GLY A 21 -14.65 -0.89 16.22
CA GLY A 21 -15.24 -1.10 17.53
C GLY A 21 -15.01 -2.49 18.14
N GLU A 22 -14.44 -3.43 17.38
CA GLU A 22 -14.15 -4.80 17.81
C GLU A 22 -12.67 -5.17 17.64
N GLN A 23 -11.81 -4.21 17.30
CA GLN A 23 -10.39 -4.46 17.07
C GLN A 23 -9.70 -5.12 18.26
N GLY A 24 -8.92 -6.16 18.01
CA GLY A 24 -8.20 -6.92 19.05
C GLY A 24 -9.03 -8.02 19.71
N GLN A 25 -10.33 -8.14 19.43
CA GLN A 25 -11.11 -9.29 19.88
C GLN A 25 -10.68 -10.53 19.12
N THR A 26 -10.42 -11.62 19.87
CA THR A 26 -9.96 -12.88 19.32
C THR A 26 -11.01 -13.97 19.49
N GLU A 27 -11.11 -14.85 18.50
CA GLU A 27 -12.03 -15.98 18.49
C GLU A 27 -11.33 -17.23 17.93
N GLU A 28 -11.67 -18.41 18.48
CA GLU A 28 -11.25 -19.70 17.94
C GLU A 28 -12.34 -20.24 16.99
N LEU A 29 -11.99 -20.42 15.71
CA LEU A 29 -12.86 -21.00 14.69
C LEU A 29 -12.36 -22.39 14.29
N THR A 30 -13.18 -23.41 14.51
CA THR A 30 -12.89 -24.79 14.08
C THR A 30 -13.13 -24.96 12.58
N TYR A 31 -12.42 -25.88 11.95
CA TYR A 31 -12.56 -26.16 10.52
C TYR A 31 -12.26 -27.63 10.19
N ASP A 32 -12.89 -28.15 9.13
CA ASP A 32 -12.51 -29.42 8.51
C ASP A 32 -11.45 -29.21 7.42
N TYR A 33 -11.54 -28.10 6.68
CA TYR A 33 -10.60 -27.69 5.65
C TYR A 33 -10.36 -26.18 5.73
N LEU A 34 -9.12 -25.75 5.49
CA LEU A 34 -8.71 -24.34 5.53
C LEU A 34 -8.05 -23.91 4.22
N VAL A 35 -8.58 -22.84 3.62
CA VAL A 35 -7.96 -22.14 2.49
C VAL A 35 -7.57 -20.74 2.97
N ASN A 36 -6.28 -20.44 3.00
CA ASN A 36 -5.79 -19.10 3.34
C ASN A 36 -5.64 -18.26 2.08
N ALA A 37 -6.51 -17.26 1.94
CA ALA A 37 -6.51 -16.31 0.83
C ALA A 37 -6.54 -14.85 1.34
N ALA A 38 -5.88 -14.55 2.47
CA ALA A 38 -5.92 -13.24 3.11
C ALA A 38 -5.22 -12.10 2.34
N GLY A 39 -4.55 -12.42 1.23
CA GLY A 39 -3.80 -11.45 0.43
C GLY A 39 -2.51 -10.98 1.12
N PRO A 40 -1.86 -9.93 0.59
CA PRO A 40 -0.60 -9.43 1.12
C PRO A 40 -0.81 -8.50 2.32
N LYS A 41 0.03 -8.65 3.36
CA LYS A 41 0.23 -7.60 4.35
C LYS A 41 1.12 -6.51 3.74
N LEU A 42 0.61 -5.28 3.64
CA LEU A 42 1.36 -4.14 3.14
C LEU A 42 2.31 -3.63 4.23
N ASN A 43 3.60 -3.90 4.09
CA ASN A 43 4.59 -3.60 5.13
C ASN A 43 5.41 -2.35 4.77
N PHE A 44 4.82 -1.17 4.91
CA PHE A 44 5.50 0.09 4.60
C PHE A 44 6.69 0.36 5.52
N ASP A 45 6.65 -0.14 6.76
CA ASP A 45 7.74 -0.01 7.74
C ASP A 45 8.95 -0.90 7.42
N ALA A 46 8.87 -1.79 6.42
CA ALA A 46 10.03 -2.55 5.96
C ALA A 46 11.15 -1.65 5.43
N THR A 47 10.82 -0.42 5.00
CA THR A 47 11.79 0.58 4.55
C THR A 47 11.64 1.84 5.38
N GLU A 48 12.72 2.27 6.01
CA GLU A 48 12.74 3.47 6.84
C GLU A 48 12.25 4.69 6.04
N GLY A 49 11.32 5.45 6.63
CA GLY A 49 10.72 6.64 6.02
C GLY A 49 9.54 6.37 5.09
N LEU A 50 9.31 5.12 4.66
CA LEU A 50 8.13 4.80 3.83
C LEU A 50 6.87 4.56 4.65
N GLY A 51 7.00 4.05 5.87
CA GLY A 51 5.90 3.89 6.82
C GLY A 51 5.96 4.84 8.02
N ASN A 52 4.96 4.76 8.90
CA ASN A 52 4.85 5.58 10.12
C ASN A 52 5.31 4.88 11.41
N GLY A 53 5.87 3.68 11.32
CA GLY A 53 6.28 2.85 12.46
C GLY A 53 5.13 2.06 13.11
N LYS A 54 3.91 2.13 12.55
CA LYS A 54 2.71 1.40 13.00
C LYS A 54 2.09 0.55 11.89
N GLY A 55 2.81 0.34 10.79
CA GLY A 55 2.38 -0.44 9.63
C GLY A 55 1.61 0.34 8.57
N GLU A 56 1.48 1.66 8.72
CA GLU A 56 0.74 2.52 7.78
C GLU A 56 1.68 3.40 6.96
N LEU A 57 1.14 4.12 5.98
CA LEU A 57 1.90 5.02 5.10
C LEU A 57 2.58 6.15 5.89
N GLY A 58 3.83 6.44 5.53
CA GLY A 58 4.57 7.60 6.00
C GLY A 58 4.09 8.91 5.36
N LYS A 59 4.49 10.04 5.94
CA LYS A 59 4.04 11.39 5.52
C LYS A 59 4.26 11.72 4.05
N ASN A 60 5.34 11.22 3.45
CA ASN A 60 5.72 11.52 2.06
C ASN A 60 5.47 10.34 1.11
N THR A 61 4.73 9.32 1.57
CA THR A 61 4.53 8.06 0.84
C THR A 61 3.06 7.88 0.52
N VAL A 62 2.78 7.54 -0.72
CA VAL A 62 1.45 7.11 -1.17
C VAL A 62 1.55 5.72 -1.77
N SER A 63 0.42 5.01 -1.85
CA SER A 63 0.34 3.67 -2.40
C SER A 63 -0.90 3.53 -3.28
N VAL A 64 -0.90 2.52 -4.14
CA VAL A 64 -2.07 2.15 -4.97
C VAL A 64 -2.47 0.69 -4.75
N CYS A 65 -1.99 0.07 -3.68
CA CYS A 65 -2.24 -1.36 -3.40
C CYS A 65 -3.69 -1.64 -2.95
N THR A 66 -4.42 -0.62 -2.48
CA THR A 66 -5.84 -0.70 -2.11
C THR A 66 -6.59 0.47 -2.72
N ALA A 67 -7.92 0.38 -2.79
CA ALA A 67 -8.76 1.47 -3.30
C ALA A 67 -8.58 2.77 -2.48
N ASP A 68 -8.58 2.66 -1.14
CA ASP A 68 -8.42 3.82 -0.26
C ASP A 68 -7.04 4.47 -0.43
N HIS A 69 -5.98 3.65 -0.56
CA HIS A 69 -4.65 4.17 -0.86
C HIS A 69 -4.62 4.90 -2.21
N ALA A 70 -5.27 4.37 -3.25
CA ALA A 70 -5.31 4.99 -4.56
C ALA A 70 -6.06 6.33 -4.57
N VAL A 71 -7.15 6.46 -3.80
CA VAL A 71 -7.85 7.74 -3.59
C VAL A 71 -6.92 8.75 -2.92
N HIS A 72 -6.24 8.35 -1.83
CA HIS A 72 -5.26 9.19 -1.15
C HIS A 72 -4.11 9.62 -2.08
N ALA A 73 -3.56 8.69 -2.88
CA ALA A 73 -2.52 8.98 -3.85
C ALA A 73 -2.96 10.02 -4.89
N ASN A 74 -4.21 9.94 -5.36
CA ASN A 74 -4.76 10.94 -6.28
C ASN A 74 -4.91 12.32 -5.61
N LEU A 75 -5.39 12.38 -4.37
CA LEU A 75 -5.51 13.64 -3.63
C LEU A 75 -4.14 14.33 -3.49
N GLU A 76 -3.10 13.59 -3.12
CA GLU A 76 -1.72 14.12 -3.03
C GLU A 76 -1.18 14.54 -4.39
N LEU A 77 -1.47 13.78 -5.46
CA LEU A 77 -1.08 14.14 -6.83
C LEU A 77 -1.71 15.46 -7.28
N GLN A 78 -3.00 15.69 -6.97
CA GLN A 78 -3.65 16.97 -7.29
C GLN A 78 -2.99 18.15 -6.57
N GLN A 79 -2.61 17.98 -5.31
CA GLN A 79 -1.87 19.02 -4.56
C GLN A 79 -0.51 19.34 -5.19
N ILE A 80 0.21 18.31 -5.66
CA ILE A 80 1.45 18.47 -6.42
C ILE A 80 1.20 19.26 -7.71
N PHE A 81 0.14 18.93 -8.46
CA PHE A 81 -0.21 19.64 -9.69
C PHE A 81 -0.58 21.10 -9.41
N ASP A 82 -1.27 21.39 -8.33
CA ASP A 82 -1.64 22.76 -7.97
C ASP A 82 -0.44 23.63 -7.59
N LYS A 83 0.58 23.06 -6.94
CA LYS A 83 1.87 23.75 -6.73
C LYS A 83 2.60 23.97 -8.06
N ALA A 84 2.61 22.96 -8.93
CA ALA A 84 3.22 23.06 -10.25
C ALA A 84 2.58 24.16 -11.11
N LYS A 85 1.25 24.31 -11.09
CA LYS A 85 0.52 25.40 -11.77
C LYS A 85 0.89 26.79 -11.24
N LYS A 86 1.33 26.89 -9.98
CA LYS A 86 1.80 28.15 -9.38
C LYS A 86 3.26 28.47 -9.70
N GLY A 87 3.93 27.65 -10.52
CA GLY A 87 5.32 27.84 -10.89
C GLY A 87 6.32 27.17 -9.95
N GLU A 88 5.85 26.38 -8.98
CA GLU A 88 6.73 25.63 -8.08
C GLU A 88 7.07 24.27 -8.69
N ARG A 89 8.32 24.05 -9.11
CA ARG A 89 8.78 22.77 -9.64
C ARG A 89 8.67 21.67 -8.57
N GLN A 90 8.04 20.55 -8.91
CA GLN A 90 7.81 19.43 -7.99
C GLN A 90 8.64 18.20 -8.39
N LYS A 91 8.94 17.35 -7.41
CA LYS A 91 9.66 16.09 -7.61
C LYS A 91 8.73 14.93 -7.26
N ILE A 92 8.69 13.92 -8.11
CA ILE A 92 7.92 12.71 -7.90
C ILE A 92 8.85 11.51 -8.07
N LEU A 93 8.86 10.63 -7.09
CA LEU A 93 9.57 9.35 -7.14
C LEU A 93 8.52 8.24 -7.21
N VAL A 94 8.59 7.40 -8.24
CA VAL A 94 7.68 6.27 -8.44
C VAL A 94 8.49 4.99 -8.52
N GLY A 95 8.02 3.93 -7.87
CA GLY A 95 8.72 2.65 -7.89
C GLY A 95 8.30 1.71 -6.76
N THR A 96 9.13 0.72 -6.51
CA THR A 96 8.99 -0.22 -5.40
C THR A 96 9.67 0.30 -4.14
N GLY A 97 8.98 0.24 -3.00
CA GLY A 97 9.49 0.78 -1.74
C GLY A 97 10.59 -0.04 -1.07
N HIS A 98 10.50 -1.38 -1.13
CA HIS A 98 11.43 -2.29 -0.47
C HIS A 98 12.06 -3.27 -1.48
N GLY A 99 13.29 -3.73 -1.23
CA GLY A 99 14.04 -4.62 -2.13
C GLY A 99 13.40 -6.00 -2.39
N MET A 100 12.45 -6.40 -1.55
CA MET A 100 11.70 -7.66 -1.68
C MET A 100 10.28 -7.47 -2.26
N CYS A 101 9.94 -6.27 -2.74
CA CYS A 101 8.66 -6.04 -3.41
C CYS A 101 8.57 -6.86 -4.70
N THR A 102 7.40 -7.46 -4.94
CA THR A 102 7.18 -8.38 -6.08
C THR A 102 6.23 -7.82 -7.15
N CYS A 103 5.40 -6.84 -6.84
CA CYS A 103 4.41 -6.27 -7.77
C CYS A 103 4.95 -5.01 -8.46
N GLN A 104 5.93 -5.17 -9.35
CA GLN A 104 6.54 -4.03 -10.06
C GLN A 104 5.64 -3.45 -11.17
N GLY A 105 4.84 -4.31 -11.80
CA GLY A 105 3.99 -3.92 -12.94
C GLY A 105 3.05 -2.77 -12.61
N ALA A 106 2.46 -2.76 -11.42
CA ALA A 106 1.58 -1.66 -10.97
C ALA A 106 2.34 -0.34 -10.82
N ALA A 107 3.54 -0.35 -10.26
CA ALA A 107 4.36 0.86 -10.15
C ALA A 107 4.83 1.37 -11.53
N PHE A 108 5.19 0.44 -12.42
CA PHE A 108 5.58 0.75 -13.79
C PHE A 108 4.42 1.34 -14.60
N GLU A 109 3.21 0.79 -14.49
CA GLU A 109 2.01 1.38 -15.07
C GLU A 109 1.77 2.79 -14.50
N TYR A 110 1.90 2.95 -13.18
CA TYR A 110 1.53 4.19 -12.51
C TYR A 110 2.41 5.38 -12.89
N ILE A 111 3.71 5.18 -13.18
CA ILE A 111 4.56 6.27 -13.69
C ILE A 111 4.07 6.78 -15.06
N PHE A 112 3.54 5.91 -15.93
CA PHE A 112 2.91 6.35 -17.18
C PHE A 112 1.58 7.07 -16.93
N ASN A 113 0.79 6.62 -15.95
CA ASN A 113 -0.45 7.31 -15.59
C ASN A 113 -0.17 8.74 -15.09
N ILE A 114 0.85 8.93 -14.25
CA ILE A 114 1.28 10.27 -13.80
C ILE A 114 1.78 11.11 -14.98
N GLU A 115 2.60 10.53 -15.87
CA GLU A 115 3.09 11.20 -17.07
C GLU A 115 1.93 11.69 -17.96
N HIS A 116 0.93 10.84 -18.18
CA HIS A 116 -0.27 11.16 -18.97
C HIS A 116 -1.09 12.29 -18.34
N GLU A 117 -1.42 12.16 -17.05
CA GLU A 117 -2.25 13.14 -16.35
C GLU A 117 -1.52 14.48 -16.18
N ALA A 118 -0.20 14.49 -15.98
CA ALA A 118 0.58 15.72 -15.93
C ALA A 118 0.59 16.48 -17.26
N ARG A 119 0.65 15.76 -18.38
CA ARG A 119 0.54 16.36 -19.74
C ARG A 119 -0.84 16.94 -19.96
N LYS A 120 -1.89 16.19 -19.62
CA LYS A 120 -3.28 16.62 -19.73
C LYS A 120 -3.58 17.85 -18.87
N ALA A 121 -2.97 17.94 -17.68
CA ALA A 121 -3.06 19.09 -16.79
C ALA A 121 -2.15 20.26 -17.20
N GLY A 122 -1.30 20.11 -18.21
CA GLY A 122 -0.39 21.15 -18.70
C GLY A 122 0.77 21.49 -17.74
N VAL A 123 1.07 20.61 -16.77
CA VAL A 123 2.10 20.84 -15.73
C VAL A 123 3.36 20.01 -15.92
N ARG A 124 3.42 19.17 -16.97
CA ARG A 124 4.48 18.18 -17.14
C ARG A 124 5.91 18.76 -17.06
N ASP A 125 6.15 19.93 -17.63
CA ASP A 125 7.46 20.58 -17.64
C ASP A 125 7.91 21.09 -16.26
N MET A 126 6.99 21.12 -15.30
CA MET A 126 7.22 21.49 -13.90
C MET A 126 7.44 20.27 -12.99
N LEU A 127 7.43 19.05 -13.52
CA LEU A 127 7.59 17.82 -12.75
C LEU A 127 8.90 17.09 -13.10
N ASP A 128 9.74 16.89 -12.08
CA ASP A 128 10.87 15.95 -12.16
C ASP A 128 10.40 14.58 -11.66
N ILE A 129 10.05 13.70 -12.61
CA ILE A 129 9.55 12.34 -12.31
C ILE A 129 10.72 11.36 -12.44
N LYS A 130 10.97 10.57 -11.40
CA LYS A 130 12.04 9.56 -11.36
C LYS A 130 11.48 8.17 -11.05
N TRP A 131 11.93 7.20 -11.82
CA TRP A 131 11.67 5.78 -11.59
C TRP A 131 12.75 5.17 -10.67
N ILE A 132 12.32 4.32 -9.74
CA ILE A 132 13.19 3.42 -8.99
C ILE A 132 12.64 1.99 -9.06
N SER A 133 13.53 1.02 -9.13
CA SER A 133 13.21 -0.40 -9.08
C SER A 133 14.24 -1.12 -8.21
N ASN A 134 13.83 -2.27 -7.67
CA ASN A 134 14.68 -3.22 -6.99
C ASN A 134 15.30 -4.27 -7.93
N GLU A 135 15.12 -4.12 -9.25
CA GLU A 135 15.80 -4.90 -10.31
C GLU A 135 16.97 -4.15 -10.95
#